data_AF-A0A354YCC3-F1
#
_entry.id   AF-A0A354YCC3-F1
#
_cell.length_a   1.000
_cell.length_b   1.000
_cell.length_c   1.000
_cell.angle_alpha   90.00
_cell.angle_beta   90.00
_cell.angle_gamma   90.00
#
_symmetry.space_group_name_H-M   'P 1'
#
loop_
_entity.id
_entity.type
_entity.pdbx_description
1 polymer ?
#
loop_
_entity_poly.entity_id
_entity_poly.type
_entity_poly.pdbx_seq_one_letter_code
_entity_poly.pdbx_strand_id
1 'polypeptide(L)' 'QAPAPAAPLAVEPDGRGKYRFVDPSLEALSVGQKALVRLGPEQQAQVKAQLRAIRAALANG' A
#
# COMPACT_ATOMS: atom_id res chain seq x y z
N GLN A 1 -1.78 1.20 -9.68
CA GLN A 1 -2.49 0.30 -8.74
C GLN A 1 -1.44 -0.33 -7.83
N ALA A 2 -1.64 -0.41 -6.50
CA ALA A 2 -0.64 -1.03 -5.61
C ALA A 2 -0.54 -2.54 -5.90
N PRO A 3 0.67 -3.09 -6.07
CA PRO A 3 0.89 -4.51 -6.37
C PRO A 3 0.43 -5.39 -5.21
N ALA A 4 0.19 -6.67 -5.47
CA ALA A 4 -0.03 -7.69 -4.44
C ALA A 4 1.24 -8.53 -4.31
N PRO A 5 2.21 -8.13 -3.48
CA PRO A 5 3.45 -8.88 -3.29
C PRO A 5 3.22 -10.17 -2.51
N ALA A 6 4.10 -11.15 -2.73
CA ALA A 6 4.13 -12.36 -1.92
C ALA A 6 4.52 -12.04 -0.48
N ALA A 7 3.88 -12.70 0.49
CA ALA A 7 4.19 -12.59 1.91
C ALA A 7 5.18 -13.68 2.34
N PRO A 8 6.04 -13.44 3.35
CA PRO A 8 6.16 -12.20 4.13
C PRO A 8 6.96 -11.09 3.42
N LEU A 9 6.59 -9.84 3.69
CA LEU A 9 7.31 -8.68 3.17
C LEU A 9 8.61 -8.45 3.95
N ALA A 10 9.74 -8.49 3.24
CA ALA A 10 11.04 -8.19 3.82
C ALA A 10 11.19 -6.70 4.09
N VAL A 11 11.54 -6.35 5.33
CA VAL A 11 11.79 -4.97 5.77
C VAL A 11 13.09 -4.88 6.56
N GLU A 12 13.72 -3.73 6.52
CA GLU A 12 14.91 -3.42 7.30
C GLU A 12 14.77 -2.07 8.03
N PRO A 13 15.40 -1.90 9.21
CA PRO A 13 15.44 -0.62 9.89
C PRO A 13 16.11 0.46 9.01
N ASP A 14 15.55 1.67 9.00
CA ASP A 14 16.09 2.80 8.25
C ASP A 14 17.11 3.65 9.03
N GLY A 15 17.42 3.25 10.27
CA GLY A 15 18.30 3.99 11.19
C GLY A 15 17.66 5.23 11.84
N ARG A 16 16.38 5.51 11.55
CA ARG A 16 15.59 6.64 12.10
C ARG A 16 14.35 6.17 12.87
N GLY A 17 14.36 4.90 13.30
CA GLY A 17 13.26 4.27 14.02
C GLY A 17 12.08 3.84 13.14
N LYS A 18 12.24 3.82 11.81
CA LYS A 18 11.23 3.29 10.88
C LYS A 18 11.77 2.06 10.15
N TYR A 19 10.87 1.41 9.42
CA TYR A 19 11.19 0.29 8.55
C TYR A 19 10.99 0.67 7.10
N ARG A 20 11.94 0.29 6.24
CA ARG A 20 11.86 0.39 4.78
C ARG A 20 11.74 -0.99 4.15
N PHE A 21 11.10 -1.08 3.00
CA PHE A 21 11.09 -2.30 2.22
C PHE A 21 12.48 -2.57 1.67
N VAL A 22 12.88 -3.85 1.72
CA VAL A 22 14.15 -4.30 1.12
C VAL A 22 14.05 -4.25 -0.41
N ASP A 23 12.87 -4.56 -0.96
CA ASP A 23 12.60 -4.44 -2.39
C ASP A 23 12.52 -2.96 -2.82
N PRO A 24 13.44 -2.46 -3.68
CA PRO A 24 13.44 -1.08 -4.13
C PRO A 24 12.16 -0.68 -4.88
N SER A 25 11.50 -1.63 -5.56
CA SER A 25 10.26 -1.37 -6.27
C SER A 25 9.09 -1.09 -5.33
N LEU A 26 9.06 -1.76 -4.17
CA LEU A 26 8.10 -1.50 -3.09
C LEU A 26 8.47 -0.23 -2.32
N GLU A 27 9.76 0.05 -2.14
CA GLU A 27 10.24 1.25 -1.45
C GLU A 27 10.06 2.53 -2.30
N ALA A 28 10.00 2.43 -3.62
CA ALA A 28 9.71 3.56 -4.51
C ALA A 28 8.23 3.94 -4.57
N LEU A 29 7.33 3.12 -4.01
CA LEU A 29 5.89 3.39 -4.00
C LEU A 29 5.54 4.65 -3.22
N SER A 30 4.43 5.31 -3.61
CA SER A 30 3.90 6.42 -2.82
C SER A 30 3.50 5.97 -1.42
N VAL A 31 3.45 6.89 -0.45
CA VAL A 31 3.07 6.57 0.94
C VAL A 31 1.75 5.81 1.02
N GLY A 32 0.74 6.22 0.23
CA GLY A 32 -0.55 5.53 0.16
C GLY A 32 -0.46 4.14 -0.46
N GLN A 33 0.38 3.93 -1.47
CA GLN A 33 0.62 2.61 -2.05
C GLN A 33 1.36 1.68 -1.09
N LYS A 34 2.36 2.19 -0.37
CA LYS A 34 3.04 1.45 0.71
C LYS A 34 2.07 1.06 1.82
N ALA A 35 1.15 1.95 2.18
CA ALA A 35 0.12 1.64 3.17
C ALA A 35 -0.75 0.47 2.72
N LEU A 36 -1.16 0.42 1.44
CA LEU A 36 -1.93 -0.70 0.89
C LEU A 36 -1.14 -2.01 0.90
N VAL A 37 0.14 -1.98 0.53
CA VAL A 37 1.02 -3.16 0.51
C VAL A 37 1.18 -3.79 1.90
N ARG A 38 1.09 -3.00 2.98
CA ARG A 38 1.17 -3.50 4.37
C ARG A 38 -0.10 -4.22 4.84
N LEU A 39 -1.21 -4.09 4.12
CA LEU A 39 -2.47 -4.72 4.49
C LEU A 39 -2.50 -6.17 4.02
N GLY A 40 -3.20 -7.03 4.77
CA GLY A 40 -3.56 -8.35 4.28
C GLY A 40 -4.40 -8.26 2.99
N PRO A 41 -4.42 -9.30 2.14
CA PRO A 41 -5.05 -9.26 0.82
C PRO A 41 -6.54 -8.89 0.87
N GLU A 42 -7.26 -9.40 1.87
CA GLU A 42 -8.68 -9.09 2.08
C GLU A 42 -8.89 -7.60 2.39
N GLN A 43 -8.20 -7.09 3.41
CA GLN A 43 -8.29 -5.68 3.81
C GLN A 43 -7.85 -4.75 2.68
N GLN A 44 -6.81 -5.12 1.92
CA GLN A 44 -6.37 -4.38 0.76
C GLN A 44 -7.49 -4.28 -0.30
N ALA A 45 -8.23 -5.36 -0.55
CA ALA A 45 -9.35 -5.37 -1.50
C ALA A 45 -10.48 -4.44 -1.05
N GLN A 46 -10.84 -4.50 0.23
CA GLN A 46 -11.87 -3.65 0.85
C GLN A 46 -11.50 -2.16 0.76
N VAL A 47 -10.27 -1.79 1.15
CA VAL A 47 -9.80 -0.40 1.07
C VAL A 47 -9.77 0.09 -0.38
N LYS A 48 -9.29 -0.73 -1.32
CA LYS A 48 -9.32 -0.39 -2.76
C LYS A 48 -10.75 -0.16 -3.26
N ALA A 49 -11.74 -0.92 -2.79
CA ALA A 49 -13.14 -0.73 -3.15
C ALA A 49 -13.69 0.61 -2.61
N GLN A 50 -13.40 0.94 -1.35
CA GLN A 50 -13.81 2.21 -0.75
C GLN A 50 -13.18 3.42 -1.46
N LEU A 51 -11.89 3.35 -1.79
CA LEU A 51 -11.21 4.43 -2.53
C LEU A 51 -11.82 4.65 -3.92
N ARG A 52 -12.29 3.59 -4.59
CA ARG A 52 -13.02 3.72 -5.86
C ARG A 52 -14.38 4.39 -5.66
N ALA A 53 -15.11 4.02 -4.62
CA ALA A 53 -16.40 4.62 -4.29
C ALA A 53 -16.28 6.12 -4.00
N ILE A 54 -15.28 6.51 -3.18
CA ILE A 54 -14.98 7.91 -2.89
C ILE A 54 -14.66 8.68 -4.17
N ARG A 55 -13.79 8.13 -5.04
CA ARG A 55 -13.45 8.77 -6.32
C ARG A 55 -14.67 8.97 -7.21
N ALA A 56 -15.58 7.99 -7.28
CA ALA A 56 -16.80 8.11 -8.05
C ALA A 56 -17.73 9.19 -7.48
N ALA A 57 -17.88 9.24 -6.15
CA ALA A 57 -18.68 10.29 -5.50
C ALA A 57 -18.13 11.70 -5.76
N LEU A 58 -16.80 11.85 -5.75
CA LEU A 58 -16.15 13.13 -6.04
C LEU A 58 -16.21 13.54 -7.52
N ALA A 59 -16.32 12.59 -8.45
CA ALA A 59 -16.42 12.87 -9.88
C ALA A 59 -17.84 13.19 -10.34
N ASN A 60 -18.85 12.78 -9.57
CA ASN A 60 -20.27 12.96 -9.87
C ASN A 60 -20.91 14.13 -9.08
N GLY A 61 -20.13 14.86 -8.27
CA GLY A 61 -20.54 16.06 -7.54
C GLY A 61 -19.89 17.30 -8.11
#